data_AF-A0A953WNN9-F1
#
_entry.id   AF-A0A953WNN9-F1
#
_cell.length_a   1.000
_cell.length_b   1.000
_cell.length_c   1.000
_cell.angle_alpha   90.00
_cell.angle_beta   90.00
_cell.angle_gamma   90.00
#
_symmetry.space_group_name_H-M   'P 1'
#
loop_
_entity.id
_entity.type
_entity.pdbx_description
1 polymer ?
#
loop_
_entity_poly.entity_id
_entity_poly.type
_entity_poly.pdbx_seq_one_letter_code
_entity_poly.pdbx_strand_id
1 'polypeptide(L)' 'WQATVIGREEVWKVHRRAAELGGNLRTGLEDSFYLPDGAKASSNGPMIEKLAEYARSAGREVASPAEARAMMGLAA' A
#
# COMPACT_ATOMS: atom_id res chain seq x y z
N TRP A 1 -12.47 1.87 1.51
CA TRP A 1 -11.90 1.66 2.86
C TRP A 1 -10.40 1.41 2.71
N GLN A 2 -9.59 1.58 3.77
CA GLN A 2 -8.14 1.36 3.73
C GLN A 2 -7.64 0.64 4.98
N ALA A 3 -6.46 0.02 4.91
CA ALA A 3 -5.78 -0.57 6.05
C ALA A 3 -4.42 0.11 6.29
N THR A 4 -4.10 0.36 7.57
CA THR A 4 -2.77 0.79 8.05
C THR A 4 -2.29 -0.24 9.05
N VAL A 5 -1.06 -0.74 8.90
CA VAL A 5 -0.52 -1.82 9.73
C VAL A 5 0.85 -1.41 10.24
N ILE A 6 1.02 -1.42 11.56
CA ILE A 6 2.19 -0.85 12.23
C ILE A 6 3.18 -1.95 12.63
N GLY A 7 4.47 -1.67 12.46
CA GLY A 7 5.55 -2.50 12.98
C GLY A 7 6.20 -3.35 11.89
N ARG A 8 6.31 -4.66 12.11
CA ARG A 8 7.08 -5.57 11.24
C ARG A 8 6.29 -6.79 10.86
N GLU A 9 5.66 -7.41 11.84
CA GLU A 9 4.91 -8.65 11.62
C GLU A 9 3.58 -8.35 10.96
N GLU A 10 3.15 -9.25 10.06
CA GLU A 10 1.87 -9.22 9.35
C GLU A 10 1.63 -8.04 8.39
N VAL A 11 2.40 -6.94 8.44
CA VAL A 11 2.26 -5.76 7.56
C VAL A 11 2.02 -6.15 6.11
N TRP A 12 2.88 -7.00 5.55
CA TRP A 12 2.82 -7.38 4.14
C TRP A 12 1.69 -8.35 3.81
N LYS A 13 1.35 -9.27 4.73
CA LYS A 13 0.27 -10.25 4.51
C LYS A 13 -1.09 -9.58 4.57
N VAL A 14 -1.28 -8.67 5.53
CA VAL A 14 -2.51 -7.88 5.66
C VAL A 14 -2.71 -6.98 4.45
N HIS A 15 -1.66 -6.31 3.95
CA HIS A 15 -1.76 -5.51 2.72
C HIS A 15 -2.15 -6.32 1.50
N ARG A 16 -1.55 -7.50 1.31
CA ARG A 16 -1.94 -8.41 0.22
C ARG A 16 -3.42 -8.76 0.33
N ARG A 17 -3.89 -9.14 1.53
CA ARG A 17 -5.29 -9.49 1.75
C ARG A 17 -6.24 -8.30 1.55
N ALA A 18 -5.83 -7.11 1.98
CA ALA A 18 -6.60 -5.89 1.76
C ALA A 18 -6.75 -5.59 0.25
N ALA A 19 -5.70 -5.79 -0.55
CA ALA A 19 -5.75 -5.61 -2.00
C ALA A 19 -6.77 -6.55 -2.65
N GLU A 20 -6.73 -7.84 -2.30
CA GLU A 20 -7.65 -8.89 -2.76
C GLU A 20 -9.12 -8.61 -2.41
N LEU A 21 -9.36 -7.97 -1.26
CA LEU A 21 -10.70 -7.60 -0.80
C LEU A 21 -11.18 -6.23 -1.32
N GLY A 22 -10.43 -5.61 -2.24
CA GLY A 22 -10.79 -4.32 -2.84
C GLY A 22 -10.50 -3.09 -1.98
N GLY A 23 -9.70 -3.21 -0.93
CA GLY A 23 -9.28 -2.09 -0.08
C GLY A 23 -8.19 -1.23 -0.70
N ASN A 24 -8.07 0.01 -0.23
CA ASN A 24 -6.91 0.87 -0.50
C ASN A 24 -5.75 0.50 0.44
N LEU A 25 -4.52 0.72 -0.01
CA LEU A 25 -3.31 0.28 0.69
C LEU A 25 -2.52 1.50 1.19
N ARG A 26 -1.93 1.41 2.39
CA ARG A 26 -1.10 2.47 2.96
C ARG A 26 0.16 1.90 3.60
N THR A 27 1.31 2.40 3.17
CA THR A 27 2.60 2.09 3.80
C THR A 27 3.45 3.35 3.86
N GLY A 28 4.50 3.30 4.67
CA GLY A 28 5.56 4.29 4.72
C GLY A 28 6.44 4.03 5.94
N LEU A 29 7.56 4.75 6.04
CA LEU A 29 8.47 4.68 7.19
C LEU A 29 7.79 5.12 8.50
N GLU A 30 6.64 5.81 8.41
CA GLU A 30 5.75 6.08 9.54
C GLU A 30 5.16 4.78 10.13
N ASP A 31 4.82 3.82 9.27
CA ASP A 31 4.07 2.63 9.65
C ASP A 31 5.01 1.42 9.86
N SER A 32 6.03 1.25 9.00
CA SER A 32 6.99 0.14 9.03
C SER A 32 8.36 0.54 8.46
N PHE A 33 9.43 -0.08 8.97
CA PHE A 33 10.78 0.05 8.43
C PHE A 33 11.23 -1.12 7.56
N TYR A 34 10.41 -2.17 7.40
CA TYR A 34 10.87 -3.47 6.90
C TYR A 34 10.15 -3.90 5.62
N LEU A 35 10.90 -4.41 4.64
CA LEU A 35 10.43 -5.05 3.42
C LEU A 35 9.90 -6.49 3.69
N PRO A 36 9.22 -7.14 2.72
CA PRO A 36 8.65 -8.48 2.93
C PRO A 36 9.65 -9.57 3.30
N ASP A 37 10.90 -9.42 2.86
CA ASP A 37 12.02 -10.31 3.20
C ASP A 37 12.62 -10.03 4.59
N GLY A 38 12.12 -9.00 5.28
CA GLY A 38 12.59 -8.58 6.59
C GLY A 38 13.80 -7.64 6.55
N ALA A 39 14.31 -7.25 5.38
CA ALA A 39 15.34 -6.23 5.26
C ALA A 39 14.78 -4.84 5.59
N LYS A 40 15.62 -3.91 6.07
CA LYS A 40 15.20 -2.52 6.28
C LYS A 40 15.04 -1.80 4.95
N ALA A 41 13.94 -1.07 4.78
CA ALA A 41 13.74 -0.21 3.63
C ALA A 41 14.72 0.98 3.67
N SER A 42 15.32 1.31 2.54
CA SER A 42 16.21 2.47 2.39
C SER A 42 15.45 3.79 2.24
N SER A 43 14.18 3.72 1.81
CA SER A 43 13.26 4.85 1.64
C SER A 43 11.82 4.34 1.58
N ASN A 44 10.85 5.24 1.41
CA ASN A 44 9.46 4.86 1.15
C ASN A 44 9.28 4.13 -0.20
N GLY A 45 10.12 4.41 -1.20
CA GLY A 45 9.97 3.92 -2.58
C GLY A 45 9.79 2.40 -2.71
N PRO A 46 10.73 1.58 -2.19
CA PRO A 46 10.62 0.13 -2.25
C PRO A 46 9.35 -0.45 -1.62
N MET A 47 8.80 0.22 -0.58
CA MET A 47 7.54 -0.20 0.03
C MET A 47 6.33 0.14 -0.85
N ILE A 48 6.35 1.31 -1.48
CA ILE A 48 5.32 1.72 -2.45
C ILE A 48 5.31 0.78 -3.67
N GLU A 49 6.48 0.44 -4.20
CA GLU A 49 6.62 -0.54 -5.29
C GLU A 49 5.98 -1.88 -4.94
N LYS A 50 6.20 -2.35 -3.70
CA LYS A 50 5.60 -3.60 -3.22
C LYS A 50 4.08 -3.54 -3.11
N LEU A 51 3.52 -2.43 -2.63
CA LEU A 51 2.06 -2.27 -2.59
C LEU A 51 1.46 -2.16 -4.01
N ALA A 52 2.14 -1.47 -4.93
CA ALA A 52 1.72 -1.41 -6.32
C ALA A 52 1.71 -2.80 -6.98
N GLU A 53 2.71 -3.64 -6.69
CA GLU A 53 2.73 -5.05 -7.11
C GLU A 53 1.51 -5.82 -6.55
N TYR A 54 1.16 -5.63 -5.28
CA TYR A 54 0.00 -6.28 -4.67
C TYR A 54 -1.32 -5.82 -5.30
N ALA A 55 -1.48 -4.53 -5.59
CA ALA A 55 -2.65 -4.01 -6.30
C ALA A 55 -2.79 -4.67 -7.68
N ARG A 56 -1.71 -4.71 -8.48
CA ARG A 56 -1.71 -5.34 -9.81
C ARG A 56 -1.95 -6.84 -9.76
N SER A 57 -1.37 -7.52 -8.78
CA SER A 57 -1.60 -8.96 -8.54
C SER A 57 -3.05 -9.27 -8.19
N ALA A 58 -3.76 -8.32 -7.57
CA ALA A 58 -5.20 -8.41 -7.30
C ALA A 58 -6.07 -7.96 -8.50
N GLY A 59 -5.48 -7.73 -9.68
CA GLY A 59 -6.20 -7.32 -10.89
C GLY A 59 -6.62 -5.84 -10.91
N ARG A 60 -5.92 -4.97 -10.17
CA ARG A 60 -6.24 -3.54 -10.04
C ARG A 60 -5.05 -2.66 -10.40
N GLU A 61 -5.32 -1.50 -10.97
CA GLU A 61 -4.29 -0.48 -11.24
C GLU A 61 -4.18 0.55 -10.12
N VAL A 62 -3.02 1.19 -10.03
CA VAL A 62 -2.77 2.28 -9.07
C VAL A 62 -3.39 3.57 -9.60
N ALA A 63 -4.29 4.15 -8.82
CA ALA A 63 -4.91 5.43 -9.15
C ALA A 63 -3.87 6.56 -9.16
N SER A 64 -3.93 7.39 -10.19
CA SER A 64 -3.27 8.69 -10.24
C SER A 64 -3.81 9.63 -9.14
N PRO A 65 -3.07 10.70 -8.79
CA PRO A 65 -3.57 11.71 -7.86
C PRO A 65 -4.92 12.33 -8.29
N ALA A 66 -5.14 12.51 -9.59
CA ALA A 66 -6.39 13.04 -10.13
C ALA A 66 -7.57 12.07 -9.92
N GLU A 67 -7.38 10.79 -10.21
CA GLU A 67 -8.39 9.75 -9.96
C GLU A 67 -8.69 9.62 -8.47
N ALA A 68 -7.66 9.65 -7.61
CA ALA A 68 -7.83 9.59 -6.17
C ALA A 68 -8.64 10.78 -5.63
N ARG A 69 -8.40 12.00 -6.13
CA ARG A 69 -9.20 13.19 -5.78
C ARG A 69 -10.66 13.01 -6.18
N ALA A 70 -10.93 12.53 -7.40
CA ALA A 70 -12.29 12.28 -7.87
C ALA A 70 -13.00 11.21 -7.01
N MET A 71 -12.33 10.11 -6.68
CA MET A 71 -12.87 9.06 -5.80
C MET A 71 -13.20 9.54 -4.39
N MET A 72 -12.46 10.53 -3.88
CA MET A 72 -12.64 11.10 -2.55
C MET A 72 -13.50 12.37 -2.52
N GLY A 73 -14.01 12.84 -3.66
CA GLY A 73 -14.78 14.08 -3.74
C GLY A 73 -13.98 15.34 -3.40
N LEU A 74 -12.66 15.32 -3.67
CA LEU A 74 -11.78 16.46 -3.45
C LEU A 74 -11.68 17.32 -4.72
N ALA A 75 -11.44 18.63 -4.53
CA ALA A 75 -11.12 19.52 -5.63
C ALA A 75 -9.86 19.04 -6.39
N ALA A 76 -9.84 19.32 -7.70
CA ALA A 76 -8.73 18.99 -8.60
C ALA A 76 -7.41 19.60 -8.14
#